data_AF-A0A821UFZ5-F1
#
_entry.id   AF-A0A821UFZ5-F1
#
_cell.length_a   1.000
_cell.length_b   1.000
_cell.length_c   1.000
_cell.angle_alpha   90.00
_cell.angle_beta   90.00
_cell.angle_gamma   90.00
#
_symmetry.space_group_name_H-M   'P 1'
#
loop_
_entity.id
_entity.type
_entity.pdbx_description
1 polymer ?
#
loop_
_entity_poly.entity_id
_entity_poly.type
_entity_poly.pdbx_seq_one_letter_code
_entity_poly.pdbx_strand_id
1 'polypeptide(L)'
;SLNYIQYDHSKDSNHIKHRIELFYNAKYIIGVHSGALSNMNFAQSKTTIIEIMPFRSSASSLPMTCSMFNPTDLKACAGYILYTQSQLLNQTYWILPTVVNDQGNMNVDLNRLKKLLQKL
;
A
#
# COMPACT_ATOMS: atom_id res chain seq x y z
N SER A 1 -1.35 -19.30 -13.52
CA SER A 1 -2.34 -18.21 -13.47
C SER A 1 -2.27 -17.53 -12.11
N LEU A 2 -2.70 -16.27 -11.99
CA LEU A 2 -2.83 -15.56 -10.71
C LEU A 2 -4.26 -15.69 -10.20
N ASN A 3 -4.44 -15.88 -8.89
CA ASN A 3 -5.75 -15.83 -8.25
C ASN A 3 -5.90 -14.51 -7.48
N TYR A 4 -7.05 -13.86 -7.59
CA TYR A 4 -7.36 -12.67 -6.82
C TYR A 4 -8.04 -13.04 -5.51
N ILE A 5 -7.51 -12.54 -4.40
CA ILE A 5 -8.06 -12.76 -3.07
C ILE A 5 -8.29 -11.39 -2.43
N GLN A 6 -9.55 -11.08 -2.12
CA GLN A 6 -9.89 -9.93 -1.31
C GLN A 6 -9.71 -10.31 0.16
N TYR A 7 -8.87 -9.56 0.87
CA TYR A 7 -8.62 -9.77 2.29
C TYR A 7 -9.20 -8.61 3.10
N ASP A 8 -10.04 -8.94 4.09
CA ASP A 8 -10.75 -8.00 4.95
C ASP A 8 -10.49 -8.36 6.41
N HIS A 9 -9.70 -7.52 7.10
CA HIS A 9 -9.34 -7.72 8.50
C HIS A 9 -10.56 -7.84 9.43
N SER A 10 -11.70 -7.23 9.10
CA SER A 10 -12.90 -7.27 9.93
C SER A 10 -13.64 -8.61 9.89
N LYS A 11 -13.33 -9.43 8.88
CA LYS A 11 -13.96 -10.74 8.64
C LYS A 11 -13.05 -11.92 8.96
N ASP A 12 -11.83 -11.65 9.42
CA ASP A 12 -10.86 -12.68 9.82
C ASP A 12 -11.15 -13.13 11.26
N SER A 13 -11.87 -14.25 11.41
CA SER A 13 -12.37 -14.75 12.70
C SER A 13 -11.39 -15.66 13.47
N ASN A 14 -10.17 -15.89 12.95
CA ASN A 14 -8.97 -16.48 13.59
C ASN A 14 -8.28 -17.51 12.68
N HIS A 15 -7.08 -17.18 12.20
CA HIS A 15 -5.82 -17.62 12.80
C HIS A 15 -4.69 -16.83 12.14
N ILE A 16 -3.80 -16.21 12.93
CA ILE A 16 -2.58 -15.54 12.42
C ILE A 16 -1.81 -16.44 11.43
N LYS A 17 -1.85 -17.75 11.64
CA LYS A 17 -1.29 -18.77 10.75
C LYS A 17 -1.87 -18.69 9.33
N HIS A 18 -3.19 -18.61 9.19
CA HIS A 18 -3.83 -18.50 7.88
C HIS A 18 -3.44 -17.20 7.17
N ARG A 19 -3.36 -16.10 7.93
CA ARG A 19 -2.88 -14.82 7.40
C ARG A 19 -1.43 -14.91 6.91
N ILE A 20 -0.55 -15.50 7.71
CA ILE A 20 0.85 -15.72 7.32
C ILE A 20 0.89 -16.56 6.05
N GLU A 21 0.18 -17.69 5.99
CA GLU A 21 0.14 -18.57 4.81
C GLU A 21 -0.38 -17.85 3.56
N LEU A 22 -1.43 -17.04 3.70
CA LEU A 22 -2.01 -16.26 2.62
C LEU A 22 -0.98 -15.29 2.03
N PHE A 23 -0.36 -14.47 2.88
CA PHE A 23 0.58 -13.44 2.43
C PHE A 23 1.95 -14.00 2.05
N TYR A 24 2.39 -15.10 2.63
CA TYR A 24 3.62 -15.79 2.26
C TYR A 24 3.62 -16.23 0.80
N ASN A 25 2.46 -16.62 0.27
CA ASN A 25 2.31 -17.04 -1.12
C ASN A 25 1.90 -15.90 -2.07
N ALA A 26 1.73 -14.68 -1.57
CA ALA A 26 1.33 -13.55 -2.38
C ALA A 26 2.47 -13.16 -3.35
N LYS A 27 2.14 -13.02 -4.64
CA LYS A 27 3.06 -12.39 -5.62
C LYS A 27 2.90 -10.88 -5.65
N TYR A 28 1.67 -10.41 -5.44
CA TYR A 28 1.32 -9.00 -5.40
C TYR A 28 0.49 -8.75 -4.16
N ILE A 29 0.77 -7.66 -3.44
CA ILE A 29 -0.06 -7.13 -2.37
C ILE A 29 -0.48 -5.73 -2.77
N ILE A 30 -1.79 -5.51 -2.87
CA ILE A 30 -2.37 -4.21 -3.25
C ILE A 30 -3.23 -3.75 -2.09
N GLY A 31 -2.97 -2.54 -1.59
CA GLY A 31 -3.68 -2.04 -0.42
C GLY A 31 -3.56 -0.53 -0.27
N VAL A 32 -4.51 0.04 0.46
CA VAL A 32 -4.46 1.44 0.88
C VAL A 32 -3.31 1.63 1.86
N HIS A 33 -2.65 2.80 1.80
CA HIS A 33 -1.58 3.19 2.72
C HIS A 33 -1.86 2.77 4.18
N SER A 34 -0.79 2.39 4.91
CA SER A 34 -0.82 1.97 6.31
C SER A 34 -1.32 0.54 6.54
N GLY A 35 -2.30 0.32 7.42
CA GLY A 35 -2.66 -1.00 7.97
C GLY A 35 -3.04 -2.06 6.94
N ALA A 36 -3.51 -1.68 5.75
CA ALA A 36 -3.80 -2.67 4.71
C ALA A 36 -2.52 -3.32 4.12
N LEU A 37 -1.35 -2.67 4.28
CA LEU A 37 -0.07 -3.12 3.73
C LEU A 37 0.87 -3.72 4.78
N SER A 38 0.58 -3.62 6.08
CA SER A 38 1.46 -4.17 7.13
C SER A 38 1.69 -5.68 7.02
N ASN A 39 0.81 -6.39 6.29
CA ASN A 39 0.94 -7.82 6.02
C ASN A 39 2.10 -8.17 5.06
N MET A 40 2.76 -7.17 4.45
CA MET A 40 3.99 -7.36 3.67
C MET A 40 5.11 -8.06 4.44
N ASN A 41 5.10 -7.96 5.78
CA ASN A 41 6.04 -8.66 6.67
C ASN A 41 5.96 -10.18 6.59
N PHE A 42 4.80 -10.71 6.20
CA PHE A 42 4.59 -12.15 6.07
C PHE A 42 4.89 -12.65 4.66
N ALA A 43 5.15 -11.74 3.72
CA ALA A 43 5.34 -12.05 2.32
C ALA A 43 6.82 -12.32 1.98
N GLN A 44 7.04 -13.14 0.95
CA GLN A 44 8.39 -13.44 0.47
C GLN A 44 9.08 -12.19 -0.10
N SER A 45 10.42 -12.17 -0.13
CA SER A 45 11.19 -11.05 -0.68
C SER A 45 10.80 -10.71 -2.12
N LYS A 46 10.55 -11.67 -3.00
CA LYS A 46 10.14 -11.38 -4.40
C LYS A 46 8.74 -10.78 -4.56
N THR A 47 8.00 -10.52 -3.47
CA THR A 47 6.65 -9.97 -3.54
C THR A 47 6.69 -8.52 -4.02
N THR A 48 5.75 -8.16 -4.90
CA THR A 48 5.55 -6.76 -5.30
C THR A 48 4.44 -6.14 -4.46
N ILE A 49 4.75 -5.03 -3.80
CA ILE A 49 3.82 -4.24 -3.01
C ILE A 49 3.36 -3.05 -3.86
N ILE A 50 2.05 -2.86 -3.94
CA ILE A 50 1.42 -1.76 -4.67
C ILE A 50 0.57 -0.99 -3.66
N GLU A 51 1.08 0.16 -3.27
CA GLU A 51 0.43 1.06 -2.33
C GLU A 51 -0.50 2.02 -3.05
N ILE A 52 -1.77 2.02 -2.65
CA ILE A 52 -2.72 3.07 -2.99
C ILE A 52 -2.52 4.19 -1.99
N MET A 53 -1.81 5.25 -2.41
CA MET A 53 -1.47 6.39 -1.57
C MET A 53 -2.53 7.49 -1.70
N PRO A 54 -3.36 7.73 -0.67
CA PRO A 54 -4.31 8.83 -0.69
C PRO A 54 -3.59 10.18 -0.64
N PHE A 55 -4.00 11.15 -1.46
CA PHE A 55 -3.54 12.54 -1.36
C PHE A 55 -4.67 13.54 -1.66
N ARG A 56 -4.57 14.76 -1.11
CA ARG A 56 -5.51 15.86 -1.40
C ARG A 56 -4.92 16.75 -2.49
N SER A 57 -5.60 16.90 -3.62
CA SER A 57 -5.14 17.69 -4.77
C SER A 57 -4.96 19.18 -4.45
N SER A 58 -5.72 19.70 -3.47
CA SER A 58 -5.64 21.08 -2.99
C SER A 58 -4.48 21.33 -2.02
N ALA A 59 -3.83 20.28 -1.49
CA ALA A 59 -2.93 20.40 -0.35
C ALA A 59 -1.45 20.09 -0.65
N SER A 60 -1.08 19.49 -1.80
CA SER A 60 0.35 19.20 -2.09
C SER A 60 0.63 18.77 -3.54
N SER A 61 1.83 19.10 -4.01
CA SER A 61 2.52 18.49 -5.15
C SER A 61 3.00 17.07 -4.81
N LEU A 62 2.94 16.16 -5.79
CA LEU A 62 3.54 14.83 -5.66
C LEU A 62 5.07 14.91 -5.88
N PRO A 63 5.90 14.15 -5.13
CA PRO A 63 5.59 13.34 -3.95
C PRO A 63 5.78 14.15 -2.65
N MET A 64 5.00 13.82 -1.62
CA MET A 64 4.94 14.52 -0.33
C MET A 64 6.32 14.54 0.37
N THR A 65 7.04 15.66 0.26
CA THR A 65 8.31 15.90 0.94
C THR A 65 8.07 16.20 2.42
N CYS A 66 8.70 15.44 3.32
CA CYS A 66 8.62 15.70 4.76
C CYS A 66 9.55 16.84 5.19
N SER A 67 8.98 17.89 5.76
CA SER A 67 9.66 18.70 6.78
C SER A 67 9.39 18.05 8.14
N MET A 68 10.44 17.60 8.84
CA MET A 68 10.31 17.03 10.18
C MET A 68 10.38 18.10 11.29
N PHE A 69 10.45 19.37 10.93
CA PHE A 69 10.78 20.45 11.87
C PHE A 69 9.55 21.12 12.51
N ASN A 70 8.38 21.06 11.88
CA ASN A 70 7.13 21.62 12.43
C ASN A 70 6.05 20.53 12.64
N PRO A 71 5.41 20.46 13.82
CA PRO A 71 4.38 19.46 14.13
C PRO A 71 3.06 19.66 13.39
N THR A 72 2.84 20.83 12.78
CA THR A 72 1.62 21.21 12.06
C THR A 72 1.68 20.95 10.55
N ASP A 73 2.85 20.62 10.01
CA ASP A 73 3.01 20.37 8.57
C ASP A 73 2.34 19.03 8.22
N LEU A 74 1.44 19.03 7.25
CA LEU A 74 0.70 17.84 6.78
C LEU A 74 1.68 16.72 6.38
N LYS A 75 1.76 15.67 7.19
CA LYS A 75 2.73 14.57 7.04
C LYS A 75 2.19 13.42 6.20
N ALA A 76 2.89 13.07 5.12
CA ALA A 76 2.91 11.69 4.60
C ALA A 76 4.29 11.04 4.75
N CYS A 77 4.89 11.20 5.93
CA CYS A 77 6.12 10.47 6.27
C CYS A 77 5.87 8.98 6.51
N ALA A 78 4.63 8.58 6.80
CA ALA A 78 4.29 7.17 6.97
C ALA A 78 4.44 6.37 5.66
N GLY A 79 4.23 6.99 4.49
CA GLY A 79 4.41 6.33 3.19
C GLY A 79 5.83 5.83 2.97
N TYR A 80 6.82 6.56 3.51
CA TYR A 80 8.22 6.17 3.42
C TYR A 80 8.58 4.99 4.33
N ILE A 81 7.78 4.72 5.37
CA ILE A 81 8.02 3.58 6.28
C ILE A 81 7.82 2.27 5.51
N LEU A 82 6.70 2.15 4.80
CA LEU A 82 6.39 0.95 4.02
C LEU A 82 7.34 0.78 2.83
N TYR A 83 7.73 1.87 2.18
CA TYR A 83 8.80 1.84 1.19
C TYR A 83 10.11 1.33 1.81
N THR A 84 10.60 1.94 2.88
CA THR A 84 11.86 1.52 3.56
C THR A 84 11.80 0.06 3.99
N GLN A 85 10.67 -0.34 4.58
CA GLN A 85 10.43 -1.70 5.01
C GLN A 85 10.43 -2.69 3.83
N SER A 86 9.86 -2.32 2.67
CA SER A 86 9.94 -3.16 1.47
C SER A 86 11.38 -3.38 1.03
N GLN A 87 12.22 -2.34 1.10
CA GLN A 87 13.62 -2.44 0.72
C GLN A 87 14.39 -3.36 1.68
N LEU A 88 14.13 -3.26 2.99
CA LEU A 88 14.72 -4.17 3.98
C LEU A 88 14.28 -5.63 3.78
N LEU A 89 13.06 -5.86 3.31
CA LEU A 89 12.52 -7.19 3.00
C LEU A 89 12.91 -7.68 1.60
N ASN A 90 13.67 -6.88 0.83
CA ASN A 90 14.04 -7.12 -0.56
C ASN A 90 12.84 -7.30 -1.50
N GLN A 91 11.78 -6.51 -1.26
CA GLN A 91 10.51 -6.45 -2.00
C GLN A 91 10.49 -5.29 -2.99
N THR A 92 9.74 -5.47 -4.09
CA THR A 92 9.49 -4.39 -5.06
C THR A 92 8.33 -3.52 -4.58
N TYR A 93 8.43 -2.21 -4.73
CA TYR A 93 7.43 -1.27 -4.20
C TYR A 93 6.98 -0.25 -5.25
N TRP A 94 5.66 -0.11 -5.39
CA TRP A 94 5.03 0.87 -6.27
C TRP A 94 4.03 1.71 -5.50
N ILE A 95 4.04 3.01 -5.78
CA ILE A 95 3.05 3.95 -5.26
C ILE A 95 2.07 4.28 -6.39
N LEU A 96 0.78 4.12 -6.12
CA LEU A 96 -0.32 4.55 -6.95
C LEU A 96 -1.06 5.71 -6.25
N PRO A 97 -0.70 6.97 -6.56
CA PRO A 97 -1.34 8.14 -5.97
C PRO A 97 -2.81 8.21 -6.37
N THR A 98 -3.68 8.37 -5.40
CA THR A 98 -5.14 8.44 -5.57
C THR A 98 -5.68 9.66 -4.84
N VAL A 99 -6.46 10.48 -5.55
CA VAL A 99 -7.06 11.70 -4.98
C VAL A 99 -8.17 11.30 -4.00
N VAL A 100 -8.16 11.91 -2.82
CA VAL A 100 -9.27 11.81 -1.87
C VAL A 100 -10.20 13.01 -1.99
N ASN A 101 -11.49 12.80 -1.77
CA ASN A 101 -12.48 13.87 -1.67
C ASN A 101 -12.44 14.54 -0.28
N ASP A 102 -13.29 15.55 -0.08
CA ASP A 102 -13.30 16.33 1.17
C ASP A 102 -13.65 15.48 2.40
N GLN A 103 -14.45 14.42 2.22
CA GLN A 103 -14.79 13.44 3.25
C GLN A 103 -13.70 12.40 3.51
N GLY A 104 -12.58 12.44 2.77
CA GLY A 104 -11.49 11.47 2.89
C GLY A 104 -11.75 10.14 2.16
N ASN A 105 -12.82 10.04 1.37
CA ASN A 105 -13.08 8.88 0.53
C ASN A 105 -12.22 8.94 -0.74
N MET A 106 -11.87 7.77 -1.27
CA MET A 106 -11.05 7.65 -2.47
C MET A 106 -11.69 6.68 -3.46
N ASN A 107 -11.56 7.00 -4.75
CA ASN A 107 -11.92 6.10 -5.84
C ASN A 107 -10.64 5.63 -6.52
N VAL A 108 -10.30 4.35 -6.33
CA VAL A 108 -9.09 3.76 -6.87
C VAL A 108 -9.28 3.50 -8.37
N ASP A 109 -8.41 4.08 -9.19
CA ASP A 109 -8.42 3.83 -10.63
C ASP A 109 -7.84 2.45 -10.95
N LEU A 110 -8.74 1.47 -11.11
CA LEU A 110 -8.39 0.09 -11.44
C LEU A 110 -7.76 -0.05 -12.84
N ASN A 111 -7.97 0.91 -13.75
CA ASN A 111 -7.32 0.87 -15.06
C ASN A 111 -5.83 1.20 -14.94
N ARG A 112 -5.46 2.15 -14.08
CA ARG A 112 -4.04 2.43 -13.78
C ARG A 112 -3.37 1.24 -13.12
N LEU A 113 -4.04 0.59 -12.17
CA LEU A 113 -3.56 -0.64 -11.54
C LEU A 113 -3.35 -1.75 -12.58
N LYS A 114 -4.32 -1.96 -13.48
CA LYS A 114 -4.19 -2.95 -14.57
C LYS A 114 -3.01 -2.65 -15.48
N LYS A 115 -2.82 -1.39 -15.88
CA LYS A 115 -1.67 -0.96 -16.70
C LYS A 115 -0.34 -1.17 -15.99
N LEU A 116 -0.28 -0.95 -14.68
CA LEU A 116 0.91 -1.26 -13.88
C LEU A 116 1.20 -2.76 -13.90
N LEU A 117 0.20 -3.59 -13.60
CA LEU A 117 0.35 -5.05 -13.57
C LEU A 117 0.75 -5.65 -14.93
N GLN A 118 0.40 -5.02 -16.06
CA GLN A 118 0.83 -5.44 -17.40
C GLN A 118 2.30 -5.15 -17.70
N LYS A 119 2.95 -4.27 -16.93
CA LYS A 119 4.36 -3.90 -17.09
C LYS A 119 5.30 -4.69 -16.17
N LEU A 120 4.74 -5.38 -15.18
CA LEU A 120 5.44 -6.20 -14.20
C LEU A 120 5.47 -7.65 -14.66
#